data_AF-A0A3M0ZE10-F1
#
_entry.id   AF-A0A3M0ZE10-F1
#
_cell.length_a   1.000
_cell.length_b   1.000
_cell.length_c   1.000
_cell.angle_alpha   90.00
_cell.angle_beta   90.00
_cell.angle_gamma   90.00
#
_symmetry.space_group_name_H-M   'P 1'
#
loop_
_entity.id
_entity.type
_entity.pdbx_description
1 polymer ?
#
loop_
_entity_poly.entity_id
_entity_poly.type
_entity_poly.pdbx_seq_one_letter_code
_entity_poly.pdbx_strand_id
1 'polypeptide(L)'
;MSSGNAADAVMASASIPALFPPVVIGGRHLVDGGIANNTPISVACKLGARRVVVIPTGFACRLESIPTDPLAMALHGISLLIARQLAVDLERYCSTAELFVTPTLCPLATTPIDFSNAGILIERSATEARAWIESGGLERPVRPDSVPVHAHG
;
A
#
# COMPACT_ATOMS: atom_id res chain seq x y z
N MET A 1 -3.91 3.40 -17.07
CA MET A 1 -4.22 3.06 -18.48
C MET A 1 -4.98 1.75 -18.46
N SER A 2 -6.02 1.56 -19.27
CA SER A 2 -6.83 0.33 -19.30
C SER A 2 -6.63 -0.53 -20.55
N SER A 3 -5.65 -0.18 -21.40
CA SER A 3 -5.32 -0.86 -22.65
C SER A 3 -3.83 -0.65 -22.97
N GLY A 4 -3.24 -1.56 -23.74
CA GLY A 4 -1.83 -1.50 -24.16
C GLY A 4 -1.01 -2.69 -23.63
N ASN A 5 0.32 -2.56 -23.71
CA ASN A 5 1.24 -3.60 -23.23
C ASN A 5 1.25 -3.61 -21.68
N ALA A 6 0.94 -4.76 -21.09
CA ALA A 6 0.92 -4.93 -19.64
C ALA A 6 2.30 -4.76 -18.99
N ALA A 7 3.37 -5.21 -19.65
CA ALA A 7 4.72 -5.07 -19.14
C ALA A 7 5.11 -3.58 -19.03
N ASP A 8 4.82 -2.77 -20.04
CA ASP A 8 5.09 -1.33 -20.01
C ASP A 8 4.29 -0.63 -18.90
N ALA A 9 3.02 -1.02 -18.71
CA ALA A 9 2.18 -0.48 -17.66
C ALA A 9 2.71 -0.83 -16.26
N VAL A 10 3.19 -2.07 -16.06
CA VAL A 10 3.80 -2.51 -14.80
C VAL A 10 5.12 -1.77 -14.55
N MET A 11 5.98 -1.65 -15.58
CA MET A 11 7.23 -0.91 -15.49
C MET A 11 7.00 0.56 -15.12
N ALA A 12 6.02 1.21 -15.73
CA ALA A 12 5.63 2.57 -15.38
C ALA A 12 5.12 2.66 -13.94
N SER A 13 4.30 1.70 -13.52
CA SER A 13 3.72 1.68 -12.17
C SER A 13 4.75 1.43 -11.06
N ALA A 14 5.90 0.84 -11.37
CA ALA A 14 6.99 0.52 -10.44
C ALA A 14 8.22 1.43 -10.60
N SER A 15 8.11 2.53 -11.36
CA SER A 15 9.21 3.48 -11.61
C SER A 15 9.37 4.45 -10.43
N ILE A 16 9.91 3.95 -9.33
CA ILE A 16 10.12 4.72 -8.08
C ILE A 16 11.14 5.84 -8.35
N PRO A 17 10.77 7.13 -8.13
CA PRO A 17 11.69 8.24 -8.27
C PRO A 17 12.97 8.05 -7.45
N ALA A 18 14.08 8.56 -7.99
CA ALA A 18 15.45 8.39 -7.47
C ALA A 18 16.04 6.97 -7.56
N LEU A 19 15.22 5.93 -7.81
CA LEU A 19 15.71 4.56 -8.04
C LEU A 19 15.65 4.17 -9.53
N PHE A 20 14.58 4.57 -10.21
CA PHE A 20 14.35 4.23 -11.62
C PHE A 20 14.01 5.47 -12.46
N PRO A 21 14.38 5.49 -13.75
CA PRO A 21 14.00 6.57 -14.66
C PRO A 21 12.49 6.51 -14.99
N PRO A 22 11.85 7.65 -15.26
CA PRO A 22 10.47 7.68 -15.72
C PRO A 22 10.27 6.87 -17.00
N VAL A 23 9.15 6.15 -17.10
CA VAL A 23 8.78 5.39 -18.31
C VAL A 23 7.94 6.27 -19.22
N VAL A 24 8.23 6.29 -20.52
CA VAL A 24 7.48 7.08 -21.50
C VAL A 24 6.46 6.22 -22.21
N ILE A 25 5.17 6.50 -22.00
CA ILE A 25 4.06 5.83 -22.70
C ILE A 25 3.16 6.88 -23.33
N GLY A 26 2.96 6.80 -24.65
CA GLY A 26 2.12 7.75 -25.39
C GLY A 26 2.59 9.21 -25.24
N GLY A 27 3.90 9.44 -25.18
CA GLY A 27 4.50 10.77 -25.01
C GLY A 27 4.43 11.35 -23.59
N ARG A 28 3.93 10.59 -22.61
CA ARG A 28 3.85 11.02 -21.20
C ARG A 28 4.94 10.36 -20.39
N HIS A 29 5.63 11.14 -19.56
CA HIS A 29 6.54 10.61 -18.53
C HIS A 29 5.72 10.11 -17.34
N LEU A 30 5.88 8.83 -17.02
CA LEU A 30 5.18 8.14 -15.94
C LEU A 30 6.18 7.70 -14.88
N VAL A 31 5.77 7.85 -13.63
CA VAL A 31 6.50 7.40 -12.42
C VAL A 31 5.58 6.50 -11.60
N ASP A 32 6.13 5.94 -10.53
CA ASP A 32 5.45 5.02 -9.63
C ASP A 32 4.05 5.48 -9.21
N GLY A 33 3.09 4.56 -9.33
CA GLY A 33 1.68 4.81 -9.02
C GLY A 33 1.38 4.88 -7.52
N GLY A 34 2.23 4.30 -6.69
CA GLY A 34 2.16 4.33 -5.23
C GLY A 34 2.21 5.73 -4.66
N ILE A 35 2.89 6.66 -5.33
CA ILE A 35 2.95 8.07 -4.91
C ILE A 35 1.60 8.76 -5.09
N ALA A 36 0.86 8.43 -6.16
CA ALA A 36 -0.38 9.11 -6.50
C ALA A 36 -1.62 8.40 -5.91
N ASN A 37 -1.63 7.07 -5.90
CA ASN A 37 -2.77 6.26 -5.47
C ASN A 37 -2.34 4.81 -5.15
N ASN A 38 -1.65 4.62 -4.02
CA ASN A 38 -1.11 3.32 -3.63
C ASN A 38 -2.16 2.23 -3.39
N THR A 39 -3.35 2.62 -2.92
CA THR A 39 -4.45 1.68 -2.72
C THR A 39 -5.66 2.20 -3.48
N PRO A 40 -5.88 1.75 -4.73
CA PRO A 40 -6.84 2.35 -5.64
C PRO A 40 -8.29 1.97 -5.33
N ILE A 41 -8.71 2.13 -4.06
CA ILE A 41 -10.10 1.99 -3.59
C ILE A 41 -11.02 2.86 -4.45
N SER A 42 -10.58 4.09 -4.72
CA SER A 42 -11.29 5.02 -5.58
C SER A 42 -11.55 4.47 -6.98
N VAL A 43 -10.60 3.73 -7.56
CA VAL A 43 -10.75 3.12 -8.89
C VAL A 43 -11.68 1.93 -8.82
N ALA A 44 -11.52 1.05 -7.82
CA ALA A 44 -12.41 -0.09 -7.61
C ALA A 44 -13.88 0.36 -7.45
N CYS A 45 -14.13 1.39 -6.62
CA CYS A 45 -15.46 1.97 -6.44
C CYS A 45 -16.01 2.56 -7.75
N LYS A 46 -15.19 3.31 -8.51
CA LYS A 46 -15.58 3.85 -9.83
C LYS A 46 -15.95 2.77 -10.84
N LEU A 47 -15.33 1.59 -10.74
CA LEU A 47 -15.65 0.42 -11.55
C LEU A 47 -16.88 -0.35 -11.05
N GLY A 48 -17.54 0.12 -9.99
CA GLY A 48 -18.78 -0.46 -9.46
C GLY A 48 -18.57 -1.58 -8.44
N ALA A 49 -17.36 -1.75 -7.89
CA ALA A 49 -17.12 -2.72 -6.84
C ALA A 49 -17.93 -2.37 -5.58
N ARG A 50 -18.73 -3.32 -5.09
CA ARG A 50 -19.51 -3.19 -3.84
C ARG A 50 -18.81 -3.79 -2.62
N ARG A 51 -17.83 -4.66 -2.86
CA ARG A 51 -16.99 -5.31 -1.86
C ARG A 51 -15.53 -5.17 -2.29
N VAL A 52 -14.69 -4.59 -1.44
CA VAL A 52 -13.28 -4.31 -1.73
C VAL A 52 -12.43 -4.86 -0.59
N VAL A 53 -11.48 -5.74 -0.92
CA VAL A 53 -10.47 -6.21 0.03
C VAL A 53 -9.18 -5.43 -0.23
N VAL A 54 -8.75 -4.69 0.78
CA VAL A 54 -7.58 -3.85 0.79
C VAL A 54 -6.44 -4.59 1.48
N ILE A 55 -5.33 -4.77 0.77
CA ILE A 55 -4.15 -5.49 1.24
C ILE A 55 -3.00 -4.49 1.34
N PRO A 56 -2.87 -3.76 2.46
CA PRO A 56 -1.78 -2.82 2.66
C PRO A 56 -0.46 -3.59 2.90
N THR A 57 0.62 -3.15 2.24
CA THR A 57 1.96 -3.73 2.40
C THR A 57 2.63 -3.35 3.72
N GLY A 58 1.99 -2.50 4.52
CA GLY A 58 2.58 -1.87 5.70
C GLY A 58 3.61 -0.81 5.34
N PHE A 59 4.11 -0.14 6.37
CA PHE A 59 5.17 0.87 6.30
C PHE A 59 6.20 0.52 7.36
N ALA A 60 7.46 0.91 7.16
CA ALA A 60 8.49 0.75 8.18
C ALA A 60 8.11 1.56 9.43
N CYS A 61 7.45 0.88 10.37
CA CYS A 61 6.85 1.50 11.55
C CYS A 61 7.77 1.44 12.77
N ARG A 62 8.74 0.52 12.76
CA ARG A 62 9.81 0.41 13.74
C ARG A 62 11.15 0.49 13.03
N LEU A 63 11.55 1.70 12.68
CA LEU A 63 12.93 1.96 12.31
C LEU A 63 13.73 2.09 13.61
N GLU A 64 14.72 1.22 13.82
CA GLU A 64 15.59 1.24 15.01
C GLU A 64 16.37 2.56 15.16
N SER A 65 16.53 3.28 14.05
CA SER A 65 17.06 4.64 14.00
C SER A 65 16.30 5.46 12.96
N ILE A 66 16.08 6.74 13.25
CA ILE A 66 15.51 7.67 12.27
C ILE A 66 16.50 7.74 11.10
N PRO A 67 16.07 7.52 9.84
CA PRO A 67 16.98 7.64 8.71
C PRO A 67 17.55 9.05 8.68
N THR A 68 18.88 9.17 8.68
CA THR A 68 19.59 10.46 8.60
C THR A 68 20.05 10.79 7.19
N ASP A 69 20.02 9.80 6.30
CA ASP A 69 20.28 9.98 4.88
C ASP A 69 19.11 10.71 4.19
N PRO A 70 19.34 11.79 3.40
CA PRO A 70 18.27 12.57 2.78
C PRO A 70 17.32 11.76 1.88
N LEU A 71 17.84 10.77 1.15
CA LEU A 71 17.02 9.91 0.30
C LEU A 71 16.15 8.99 1.16
N ALA A 72 16.72 8.38 2.18
CA ALA A 72 15.99 7.54 3.12
C ALA A 72 14.90 8.33 3.89
N MET A 73 15.17 9.59 4.28
CA MET A 73 14.17 10.49 4.85
C MET A 73 13.02 10.79 3.89
N ALA A 74 13.33 11.07 2.61
CA ALA A 74 12.32 11.35 1.60
C ALA A 74 11.42 10.14 1.33
N LEU A 75 12.00 8.95 1.17
CA LEU A 75 11.27 7.69 1.00
C LEU A 75 10.41 7.36 2.23
N HIS A 76 10.92 7.63 3.43
CA HIS A 76 10.13 7.49 4.66
C HIS A 76 8.95 8.46 4.70
N GLY A 77 9.16 9.73 4.34
CA GLY A 77 8.08 10.73 4.22
C GLY A 77 7.00 10.32 3.23
N ILE A 78 7.39 9.81 2.05
CA ILE A 78 6.44 9.26 1.07
C ILE A 78 5.64 8.10 1.67
N SER A 79 6.31 7.18 2.39
CA SER A 79 5.64 6.06 3.05
C SER A 79 4.57 6.52 4.06
N LEU A 80 4.84 7.57 4.85
CA LEU A 80 3.88 8.15 5.78
C LEU A 80 2.70 8.82 5.06
N LEU A 81 2.97 9.54 3.96
CA LEU A 81 1.91 10.15 3.14
C LEU A 81 0.99 9.08 2.53
N ILE A 82 1.56 7.99 2.05
CA ILE A 82 0.81 6.84 1.54
C ILE A 82 -0.06 6.23 2.65
N ALA A 83 0.50 6.06 3.86
CA ALA A 83 -0.24 5.55 5.02
C ALA A 83 -1.45 6.43 5.35
N ARG A 84 -1.24 7.75 5.38
CA ARG A 84 -2.30 8.72 5.63
C ARG A 84 -3.35 8.71 4.52
N GLN A 85 -2.93 8.60 3.26
CA GLN A 85 -3.84 8.55 2.11
C GLN A 85 -4.79 7.35 2.19
N LEU A 86 -4.28 6.18 2.61
CA LEU A 86 -5.13 5.00 2.83
C LEU A 86 -6.22 5.27 3.88
N ALA A 87 -5.89 5.88 5.02
CA ALA A 87 -6.88 6.23 6.05
C ALA A 87 -7.98 7.14 5.49
N VAL A 88 -7.59 8.19 4.75
CA VAL A 88 -8.52 9.11 4.09
C VAL A 88 -9.41 8.40 3.06
N ASP A 89 -8.85 7.47 2.29
CA ASP A 89 -9.63 6.73 1.29
C ASP A 89 -10.60 5.73 1.94
N LEU A 90 -10.22 5.08 3.05
CA LEU A 90 -11.13 4.22 3.81
C LEU A 90 -12.33 5.02 4.31
N GLU A 91 -12.12 6.17 4.94
CA GLU A 91 -13.20 7.05 5.41
C GLU A 91 -14.07 7.57 4.26
N ARG A 92 -13.46 7.91 3.13
CA ARG A 92 -14.18 8.46 1.97
C ARG A 92 -15.07 7.43 1.30
N TYR A 93 -14.61 6.19 1.17
CA TYR A 93 -15.27 5.17 0.35
C TYR A 93 -16.01 4.10 1.15
N CYS A 94 -15.95 4.11 2.49
CA CYS A 94 -16.68 3.14 3.32
C CYS A 94 -18.21 3.21 3.17
N SER A 95 -18.75 4.33 2.69
CA SER A 95 -20.18 4.47 2.36
C SER A 95 -20.52 3.99 0.94
N THR A 96 -19.52 3.85 0.07
CA THR A 96 -19.69 3.46 -1.33
C THR A 96 -19.56 1.94 -1.53
N ALA A 97 -18.69 1.30 -0.75
CA ALA A 97 -18.44 -0.14 -0.80
C ALA A 97 -18.13 -0.67 0.59
N GLU A 98 -18.40 -1.96 0.80
CA GLU A 98 -17.91 -2.68 1.98
C GLU A 98 -16.40 -2.88 1.85
N LEU A 99 -15.64 -2.23 2.73
CA LEU A 99 -14.19 -2.26 2.71
C LEU A 99 -13.68 -3.22 3.79
N PHE A 100 -12.82 -4.16 3.41
CA PHE A 100 -12.17 -5.12 4.31
C PHE A 100 -10.68 -4.90 4.24
N VAL A 101 -10.02 -4.64 5.37
CA VAL A 101 -8.58 -4.32 5.39
C VAL A 101 -7.85 -5.44 6.11
N THR A 102 -6.89 -6.08 5.42
CA THR A 102 -6.04 -7.08 6.06
C THR A 102 -5.10 -6.42 7.06
N PRO A 103 -4.67 -7.11 8.13
CA PRO A 103 -3.64 -6.59 9.02
C PRO A 103 -2.37 -6.27 8.22
N THR A 104 -1.73 -5.14 8.56
CA THR A 104 -0.39 -4.81 8.07
C THR A 104 0.66 -5.54 8.90
N LEU A 105 1.70 -6.06 8.23
CA LEU A 105 2.85 -6.63 8.94
C LEU A 105 3.43 -5.64 9.96
N CYS A 106 3.54 -6.08 11.21
CA CYS A 106 4.15 -5.33 12.29
C CYS A 106 4.94 -6.27 13.22
N PRO A 107 6.15 -5.88 13.68
CA PRO A 107 6.96 -4.78 13.16
C PRO A 107 7.46 -5.05 11.74
N LEU A 108 7.61 -3.98 10.98
CA LEU A 108 8.37 -3.95 9.74
C LEU A 108 9.60 -3.06 9.96
N ALA A 109 10.78 -3.68 9.99
CA ALA A 109 12.08 -3.02 10.19
C ALA A 109 12.91 -2.97 8.90
N THR A 110 12.32 -3.32 7.76
CA THR A 110 12.97 -3.40 6.46
C THR A 110 12.62 -2.17 5.63
N THR A 111 13.58 -1.62 4.90
CA THR A 111 13.31 -0.52 3.96
C THR A 111 12.71 -1.06 2.66
N PRO A 112 11.95 -0.25 1.88
CA PRO A 112 11.34 -0.72 0.63
C PRO A 112 12.31 -1.23 -0.45
N ILE A 113 13.62 -0.95 -0.28
CA ILE A 113 14.68 -1.33 -1.22
C ILE A 113 15.55 -2.50 -0.72
N ASP A 114 15.33 -2.98 0.50
CA ASP A 114 16.04 -4.15 1.05
C ASP A 114 15.26 -5.43 0.78
N PHE A 115 15.75 -6.22 -0.18
CA PHE A 115 15.16 -7.49 -0.58
C PHE A 115 15.69 -8.70 0.21
N SER A 116 16.63 -8.50 1.14
CA SER A 116 17.28 -9.59 1.89
C SER A 116 16.29 -10.40 2.74
N ASN A 117 15.16 -9.79 3.10
CA ASN A 117 14.13 -10.38 3.95
C ASN A 117 12.85 -10.79 3.20
N ALA A 118 12.85 -10.76 1.86
CA ALA A 118 11.62 -10.93 1.08
C ALA A 118 10.87 -12.24 1.38
N GLY A 119 11.56 -13.37 1.47
CA GLY A 119 10.95 -14.66 1.78
C GLY A 119 10.23 -14.67 3.14
N ILE A 120 10.89 -14.12 4.17
CA ILE A 120 10.34 -14.00 5.53
C ILE A 120 9.09 -13.11 5.52
N LEU A 121 9.13 -11.99 4.79
CA LEU A 121 7.98 -11.08 4.70
C LEU A 121 6.78 -11.73 4.01
N ILE A 122 7.01 -12.53 2.96
CA ILE A 122 5.95 -13.28 2.27
C ILE A 122 5.30 -14.29 3.23
N GLU A 123 6.09 -15.10 3.94
CA GLU A 123 5.59 -16.13 4.85
C GLU A 123 4.82 -15.53 6.03
N ARG A 124 5.34 -14.47 6.63
CA ARG A 124 4.67 -13.75 7.72
C ARG A 124 3.34 -13.18 7.25
N SER A 125 3.31 -12.49 6.10
CA SER A 125 2.08 -11.89 5.56
C SER A 125 1.02 -12.95 5.28
N ALA A 126 1.42 -14.09 4.69
CA ALA A 126 0.53 -15.19 4.42
C ALA A 126 -0.06 -15.80 5.70
N THR A 127 0.75 -15.91 6.76
CA THR A 127 0.30 -16.42 8.06
C THR A 127 -0.71 -15.48 8.72
N GLU A 128 -0.41 -14.18 8.77
CA GLU A 128 -1.31 -13.17 9.34
C GLU A 128 -2.62 -13.06 8.54
N ALA A 129 -2.55 -13.10 7.20
CA ALA A 129 -3.74 -13.07 6.36
C ALA A 129 -4.63 -14.30 6.56
N ARG A 130 -4.06 -15.52 6.68
CA ARG A 130 -4.84 -16.73 6.98
C ARG A 130 -5.54 -16.63 8.33
N ALA A 131 -4.81 -16.27 9.39
CA ALA A 131 -5.39 -16.10 10.71
C ALA A 131 -6.51 -15.04 10.73
N TRP A 132 -6.30 -13.93 10.00
CA TRP A 132 -7.33 -12.89 9.85
C TRP A 132 -8.58 -13.41 9.14
N ILE A 133 -8.44 -14.16 8.04
CA ILE A 133 -9.57 -14.80 7.35
C ILE A 133 -10.30 -15.76 8.29
N GLU A 134 -9.58 -16.67 8.96
CA GLU A 134 -10.14 -17.66 9.88
C GLU A 134 -10.88 -17.03 11.07
N SER A 135 -10.45 -15.84 11.51
CA SER A 135 -11.08 -15.07 12.59
C SER A 135 -12.36 -14.32 12.17
N GLY A 136 -12.76 -14.42 10.91
CA GLY A 136 -13.92 -13.73 10.36
C GLY A 136 -13.61 -12.34 9.78
N GLY A 137 -12.38 -12.13 9.31
CA GLY A 137 -11.93 -10.84 8.77
C GLY A 137 -12.66 -10.42 7.50
N LEU A 138 -13.17 -11.38 6.72
CA LEU A 138 -13.91 -11.14 5.49
C LEU A 138 -15.40 -10.83 5.72
N GLU A 139 -15.87 -10.97 6.96
CA GLU A 139 -17.27 -10.78 7.37
C GLU A 139 -17.46 -9.44 8.09
N ARG A 140 -16.37 -8.77 8.46
CA ARG A 140 -16.39 -7.53 9.24
C ARG A 140 -15.79 -6.36 8.44
N PRO A 141 -16.61 -5.56 7.75
CA PRO A 141 -16.10 -4.38 7.04
C PRO A 141 -15.60 -3.33 8.04
N VAL A 142 -14.62 -2.54 7.60
CA VAL A 142 -14.06 -1.42 8.36
C VAL A 142 -15.13 -0.37 8.60
N ARG A 143 -15.21 0.11 9.84
CA ARG A 143 -16.03 1.28 10.19
C ARG A 143 -15.18 2.54 10.14
N PRO A 144 -15.75 3.71 9.81
CA PRO A 144 -15.02 4.98 9.79
C PRO A 144 -14.25 5.24 11.09
N ASP A 145 -14.90 4.94 12.23
CA ASP A 145 -14.32 5.16 13.57
C ASP A 145 -13.28 4.10 13.98
N SER A 146 -13.10 3.06 13.17
CA SER A 146 -12.20 1.94 13.42
C SER A 146 -11.00 1.92 12.47
N VAL A 147 -10.74 3.00 11.73
CA VAL A 147 -9.55 3.09 10.89
C VAL A 147 -8.34 2.98 11.81
N PRO A 148 -7.54 1.90 11.70
CA PRO A 148 -6.49 1.65 12.66
C PRO A 148 -5.42 2.72 12.53
N VAL A 149 -5.30 3.57 13.56
CA VAL A 149 -4.13 4.42 13.74
C VAL A 149 -3.04 3.50 14.27
N HIS A 150 -2.05 3.21 13.43
CA HIS A 150 -0.92 2.38 13.82
C HIS A 150 -0.21 3.01 15.04
N ALA A 151 -0.23 2.31 16.18
CA ALA A 151 0.38 2.75 17.42
C ALA A 151 1.34 1.69 17.97
N HIS A 152 2.47 2.15 18.50
CA HIS A 152 3.39 1.32 19.29
C HIS A 152 3.14 1.64 20.77
N GLY A 153 2.81 0.61 21.55
CA GLY A 153 2.90 0.66 23.01
C GLY A 153 4.34 0.53 23.48
#